data_AF-A0A1B6AU37-F1
#
_entry.id   AF-A0A1B6AU37-F1
#
_cell.length_a   1.000
_cell.length_b   1.000
_cell.length_c   1.000
_cell.angle_alpha   90.00
_cell.angle_beta   90.00
_cell.angle_gamma   90.00
#
_symmetry.space_group_name_H-M   'P 1'
#
loop_
_entity.id
_entity.type
_entity.pdbx_description
1 polymer ?
#
loop_
_entity_poly.entity_id
_entity_poly.type
_entity_poly.pdbx_seq_one_letter_code
_entity_poly.pdbx_strand_id
1 'polypeptide(L)'
;MHHALIVARMKPGSAPDIAEVFSASDRTELPHLVGVSRRALFQFGEVYLHLIESDRPPGPEIAKVTGHPEFRAVSEKLSAYVSAYDPETWRSPKDAMAHEFYRWERDG
;
A
#
# COMPACT_ATOMS: atom_id res chain seq x y z
N MET A 1 -17.27 -3.27 -0.49
CA MET A 1 -15.92 -2.88 -0.02
C MET A 1 -14.92 -3.36 -1.06
N HIS A 2 -13.88 -2.60 -1.38
CA HIS A 2 -12.86 -2.98 -2.35
C HIS A 2 -11.53 -3.23 -1.65
N HIS A 3 -10.80 -4.24 -2.14
CA HIS A 3 -9.51 -4.64 -1.60
C HIS A 3 -8.39 -4.38 -2.62
N ALA A 4 -7.26 -3.88 -2.14
CA ALA A 4 -5.98 -3.98 -2.82
C ALA A 4 -4.96 -4.57 -1.86
N LEU A 5 -4.13 -5.48 -2.37
CA LEU A 5 -3.00 -6.03 -1.65
C LEU A 5 -1.73 -5.66 -2.42
N ILE A 6 -0.87 -4.86 -1.80
CA ILE A 6 0.45 -4.53 -2.33
C ILE A 6 1.46 -5.50 -1.73
N VAL A 7 2.31 -6.09 -2.56
CA VAL A 7 3.38 -7.01 -2.18
C VAL A 7 4.73 -6.40 -2.56
N ALA A 8 5.62 -6.30 -1.58
CA ALA A 8 6.96 -5.74 -1.74
C ALA A 8 7.96 -6.49 -0.84
N ARG A 9 9.23 -6.11 -0.91
CA ARG A 9 10.23 -6.49 0.09
C ARG A 9 10.41 -5.37 1.09
N MET A 10 10.74 -5.71 2.34
CA MET A 10 11.11 -4.76 3.38
C MET A 10 12.40 -5.13 4.08
N LYS A 11 13.15 -4.12 4.50
CA LYS A 11 14.37 -4.28 5.28
C LYS A 11 14.07 -4.93 6.64
N PRO A 12 14.87 -5.91 7.10
CA PRO A 12 14.71 -6.49 8.43
C PRO A 12 14.70 -5.42 9.52
N GLY A 13 13.74 -5.51 10.46
CA GLY A 13 13.61 -4.60 11.58
C GLY A 13 12.96 -3.23 11.27
N SER A 14 12.63 -2.94 10.01
CA SER A 14 12.05 -1.63 9.62
C SER A 14 10.55 -1.46 9.86
N ALA A 15 9.88 -2.47 10.45
CA ALA A 15 8.43 -2.43 10.67
C ALA A 15 7.96 -1.22 11.51
N PRO A 16 8.64 -0.83 12.61
CA PRO A 16 8.27 0.37 13.37
C PRO A 16 8.38 1.66 12.54
N ASP A 17 9.44 1.81 11.75
CA ASP A 17 9.67 2.99 10.92
C ASP A 17 8.60 3.12 9.83
N ILE A 18 8.28 2.01 9.16
CA ILE A 18 7.21 1.96 8.15
C ILE A 18 5.85 2.33 8.79
N ALA A 19 5.56 1.80 9.99
CA ALA A 19 4.33 2.10 10.70
C ALA A 19 4.23 3.59 11.07
N GLU A 20 5.33 4.23 11.47
CA GLU A 20 5.36 5.67 11.75
C GLU A 20 5.09 6.50 10.49
N VAL A 21 5.70 6.14 9.35
CA VAL A 21 5.44 6.82 8.07
C VAL A 21 3.95 6.78 7.71
N PHE A 22 3.32 5.62 7.82
CA PHE A 22 1.88 5.50 7.55
C PHE A 22 1.02 6.17 8.60
N SER A 23 1.36 6.11 9.89
CA SER A 23 0.63 6.81 10.95
C SER A 23 0.61 8.33 10.74
N ALA A 24 1.71 8.90 10.23
CA ALA A 24 1.76 10.31 9.84
C ALA A 24 0.89 10.59 8.60
N SER A 25 1.03 9.76 7.56
CA SER A 25 0.23 9.87 6.33
C SER A 25 -1.28 9.77 6.57
N ASP A 26 -1.69 8.87 7.47
CA ASP A 26 -3.08 8.61 7.80
C ASP A 26 -3.78 9.78 8.51
N ARG A 27 -3.01 10.79 8.95
CA ARG A 27 -3.51 12.06 9.50
C ARG A 27 -3.64 13.19 8.46
N THR A 28 -3.26 12.94 7.22
CA THR A 28 -3.34 13.89 6.10
C THR A 28 -4.62 13.68 5.28
N GLU A 29 -4.81 14.46 4.22
CA GLU A 29 -5.93 14.26 3.28
C GLU A 29 -5.75 13.04 2.36
N LEU A 30 -4.53 12.50 2.24
CA LEU A 30 -4.19 11.49 1.23
C LEU A 30 -5.06 10.22 1.30
N PRO A 31 -5.31 9.59 2.48
CA PRO A 31 -6.17 8.41 2.56
C PRO A 31 -7.60 8.71 2.10
N HIS A 32 -8.11 9.90 2.39
CA HIS A 32 -9.46 10.32 2.01
C HIS A 32 -9.60 10.53 0.50
N LEU A 33 -8.58 11.12 -0.15
CA LEU A 33 -8.54 11.26 -1.61
C LEU A 33 -8.65 9.90 -2.32
N VAL A 34 -7.96 8.89 -1.79
CA VAL A 34 -7.99 7.52 -2.30
C VAL A 34 -9.27 6.77 -1.89
N GLY A 35 -9.95 7.19 -0.82
CA GLY A 35 -11.13 6.53 -0.26
C GLY A 35 -10.80 5.32 0.61
N VAL A 36 -9.63 5.33 1.26
CA VAL A 36 -9.20 4.28 2.19
C VAL A 36 -10.08 4.32 3.45
N SER A 37 -10.73 3.21 3.74
CA SER A 37 -11.50 3.02 4.98
C SER A 37 -10.71 2.19 6.01
N ARG A 38 -9.78 1.34 5.57
CA ARG A 38 -8.88 0.59 6.44
C ARG A 38 -7.53 0.29 5.79
N ARG A 39 -6.47 0.31 6.60
CA ARG A 39 -5.12 -0.11 6.24
C ARG A 39 -4.65 -1.19 7.20
N ALA A 40 -4.05 -2.24 6.69
CA ALA A 40 -3.33 -3.22 7.49
C ALA A 40 -1.99 -3.57 6.81
N LEU A 41 -0.92 -3.54 7.60
CA LEU A 41 0.43 -3.87 7.16
C LEU A 41 0.83 -5.18 7.82
N PHE A 42 1.37 -6.10 7.03
CA PHE A 42 1.85 -7.39 7.48
C PHE A 42 3.27 -7.63 7.00
N GLN A 43 3.99 -8.45 7.75
CA GLN A 43 5.32 -8.90 7.42
C GLN A 43 5.36 -10.43 7.45
N PHE A 44 5.96 -11.03 6.42
CA PHE A 44 6.29 -12.46 6.39
C PHE A 44 7.75 -12.63 5.95
N GLY A 45 8.66 -12.82 6.91
CA GLY A 45 10.10 -12.75 6.64
C GLY A 45 10.49 -11.36 6.13
N GLU A 46 11.04 -11.29 4.92
CA GLU A 46 11.36 -10.04 4.21
C GLU A 46 10.21 -9.52 3.34
N VAL A 47 9.08 -10.22 3.28
CA VAL A 47 7.92 -9.82 2.46
C VAL A 47 7.06 -8.83 3.24
N TYR A 48 6.82 -7.69 2.63
CA TYR A 48 5.88 -6.66 3.06
C TYR A 48 4.55 -6.86 2.34
N LEU A 49 3.46 -6.92 3.10
CA LEU A 49 2.11 -6.96 2.56
C LEU A 49 1.29 -5.79 3.09
N HIS A 50 0.64 -5.08 2.18
CA HIS A 50 -0.14 -3.89 2.52
C HIS A 50 -1.54 -4.04 1.96
N LEU A 51 -2.46 -4.38 2.86
CA LEU A 51 -3.88 -4.48 2.59
C LEU A 51 -4.51 -3.10 2.74
N ILE A 52 -5.17 -2.66 1.68
CA ILE A 52 -5.96 -1.44 1.63
C ILE A 52 -7.40 -1.86 1.40
N GLU A 53 -8.28 -1.43 2.29
CA GLU A 53 -9.72 -1.54 2.12
C GLU A 53 -10.29 -0.15 1.87
N SER A 54 -11.25 -0.06 0.95
CA SER A 54 -11.77 1.22 0.46
C SER A 54 -13.20 1.10 -0.05
N ASP A 55 -13.87 2.25 -0.12
CA ASP A 55 -15.26 2.32 -0.60
C ASP A 55 -15.33 2.38 -2.14
N ARG A 56 -14.19 2.66 -2.80
CA ARG A 56 -14.03 2.74 -4.26
C ARG A 56 -12.88 1.82 -4.69
N PRO A 57 -12.79 1.37 -5.95
CA PRO A 57 -11.67 0.55 -6.42
C PRO A 57 -10.31 1.24 -6.16
N PRO A 58 -9.45 0.71 -5.27
CA PRO A 58 -8.28 1.45 -4.81
C PRO A 58 -7.21 1.61 -5.88
N GLY A 59 -7.03 0.63 -6.78
CA GLY A 59 -6.00 0.72 -7.85
C GLY A 59 -6.12 1.99 -8.72
N PRO A 60 -7.28 2.24 -9.36
CA PRO A 60 -7.53 3.48 -10.10
C PRO A 60 -7.38 4.76 -9.26
N GLU A 61 -7.83 4.77 -8.01
CA GLU A 61 -7.73 5.97 -7.16
C GLU A 61 -6.29 6.25 -6.72
N ILE A 62 -5.50 5.21 -6.41
CA ILE A 62 -4.06 5.32 -6.13
C ILE A 62 -3.34 5.92 -7.34
N ALA A 63 -3.65 5.44 -8.55
CA ALA A 63 -3.03 5.94 -9.78
C ALA A 63 -3.22 7.46 -9.96
N LYS A 64 -4.41 7.99 -9.61
CA LYS A 64 -4.72 9.43 -9.70
C LYS A 64 -3.90 10.30 -8.74
N VAL A 65 -3.50 9.77 -7.58
CA VAL A 65 -2.79 10.52 -6.55
C VAL A 65 -1.27 10.35 -6.59
N THR A 66 -0.72 9.57 -7.52
CA THR A 66 0.75 9.36 -7.65
C THR A 66 1.54 10.66 -7.82
N GLY A 67 0.93 11.70 -8.40
CA GLY A 67 1.51 13.04 -8.53
C GLY A 67 1.36 13.95 -7.30
N HIS A 68 0.57 13.55 -6.30
CA HIS A 68 0.26 14.37 -5.14
C HIS A 68 1.48 14.53 -4.22
N PRO A 69 1.74 15.72 -3.65
CA PRO A 69 2.87 15.95 -2.75
C PRO A 69 2.93 14.96 -1.58
N GLU A 70 1.80 14.72 -0.91
CA GLU A 70 1.72 13.75 0.20
C GLU A 70 2.07 12.33 -0.25
N PHE A 71 1.62 11.91 -1.44
CA PHE A 71 1.93 10.57 -1.96
C PHE A 71 3.43 10.41 -2.23
N ARG A 72 4.05 11.45 -2.82
CA ARG A 72 5.49 11.47 -3.09
C ARG A 72 6.29 11.46 -1.79
N ALA A 73 5.90 12.26 -0.80
CA ALA A 73 6.56 12.32 0.50
C ALA A 73 6.53 10.96 1.22
N VAL A 74 5.39 10.26 1.18
CA VAL A 74 5.28 8.91 1.74
C VAL A 74 6.16 7.93 0.96
N SER A 75 6.10 7.97 -0.37
CA SER A 75 6.90 7.08 -1.23
C SER A 75 8.41 7.27 -1.02
N GLU A 76 8.86 8.52 -0.90
CA GLU A 76 10.25 8.88 -0.63
C GLU A 76 10.71 8.33 0.73
N LYS A 77 9.94 8.54 1.79
CA LYS A 77 10.25 8.00 3.13
C LYS A 77 10.28 6.47 3.14
N LEU A 78 9.34 5.83 2.45
CA LEU A 78 9.27 4.37 2.38
C LEU A 78 10.41 3.76 1.57
N SER A 79 10.99 4.49 0.61
CA SER A 79 12.07 3.98 -0.26
C SER A 79 13.33 3.53 0.51
N ALA A 80 13.54 4.04 1.73
CA ALA A 80 14.63 3.60 2.61
C ALA A 80 14.40 2.20 3.21
N TYR A 81 13.16 1.72 3.19
CA TYR A 81 12.74 0.50 3.90
C TYR A 81 12.11 -0.54 2.98
N VAL A 82 11.45 -0.11 1.90
CA VAL A 82 10.65 -0.95 1.02
C VAL A 82 11.23 -0.92 -0.40
N SER A 83 11.36 -2.10 -1.00
CA SER A 83 11.79 -2.27 -2.40
C SER A 83 10.83 -3.16 -3.16
N ALA A 84 10.86 -3.10 -4.50
CA ALA A 84 10.03 -3.95 -5.35
C ALA A 84 10.25 -5.43 -5.02
N TYR A 85 9.17 -6.22 -5.01
CA TYR A 85 9.25 -7.66 -4.75
C TYR A 85 10.10 -8.38 -5.82
N ASP A 86 9.87 -8.01 -7.08
CA ASP A 86 10.65 -8.41 -8.25
C ASP A 86 11.18 -7.14 -8.95
N PRO A 87 12.43 -6.73 -8.67
CA PRO A 87 13.02 -5.54 -9.26
C PRO A 87 13.23 -5.61 -10.78
N GLU A 88 13.35 -6.80 -11.36
CA GLU A 88 13.64 -6.97 -12.79
C GLU A 88 12.40 -6.67 -13.65
N THR A 89 11.22 -6.96 -13.12
CA THR A 89 9.95 -6.76 -13.83
C THR A 89 9.19 -5.50 -13.41
N TRP A 90 9.65 -4.81 -12.37
CA TRP A 90 9.00 -3.61 -11.85
C TRP A 90 9.12 -2.40 -12.79
N ARG A 91 7.97 -1.82 -13.17
CA ARG A 91 7.87 -0.62 -14.02
C ARG A 91 7.01 0.48 -13.40
N SER A 92 6.08 0.10 -12.53
CA SER A 92 5.13 1.01 -11.90
C SER A 92 4.56 0.43 -10.60
N PRO A 93 3.91 1.25 -9.74
CA PRO A 93 3.22 0.75 -8.55
C PRO A 93 2.19 -0.36 -8.82
N LYS A 94 1.65 -0.44 -10.04
CA LYS A 94 0.72 -1.50 -10.46
C LYS A 94 1.36 -2.89 -10.40
N ASP A 95 2.66 -3.00 -10.64
CA ASP A 95 3.38 -4.28 -10.67
C ASP A 95 3.59 -4.86 -9.27
N ALA A 96 3.37 -4.05 -8.23
CA ALA A 96 3.36 -4.51 -6.84
C ALA A 96 1.97 -4.98 -6.37
N MET A 97 0.91 -4.82 -7.17
CA MET A 97 -0.45 -5.18 -6.77
C MET A 97 -0.73 -6.66 -7.03
N ALA A 98 -1.17 -7.38 -6.01
CA ALA A 98 -1.66 -8.75 -6.16
C ALA A 98 -3.00 -8.79 -6.91
N HIS A 99 -3.26 -9.94 -7.56
CA HIS A 99 -4.52 -10.20 -8.25
C HIS A 99 -5.48 -10.97 -7.33
N GLU A 100 -6.59 -10.33 -6.95
CA GLU A 100 -7.72 -11.01 -6.30
C GLU A 100 -8.43 -11.89 -7.34
N PHE A 101 -8.20 -13.20 -7.29
CA PHE A 101 -8.82 -14.16 -8.21
C PHE A 101 -10.06 -14.85 -7.63
N TYR A 102 -10.31 -14.69 -6.33
CA TYR A 102 -11.45 -15.26 -5.62
C TYR A 102 -11.78 -14.42 -4.38
N ARG A 103 -13.07 -14.24 -4.11
CA ARG A 103 -13.58 -13.59 -2.90
C ARG A 103 -14.85 -14.29 -2.43
N TRP A 104 -14.95 -14.46 -1.12
CA TRP A 104 -16.16 -14.91 -0.44
C TRP A 104 -16.36 -14.05 0.81
N GLU A 105 -17.61 -13.66 1.06
CA GLU A 105 -18.03 -12.94 2.26
C GLU A 105 -19.23 -13.66 2.84
N ARG A 106 -19.23 -13.85 4.15
CA ARG A 106 -20.41 -14.34 4.86
C ARG A 106 -21.41 -13.20 4.96
N ASP A 107 -22.69 -13.47 4.73
CA ASP A 107 -23.75 -12.53 5.06
C ASP A 107 -23.69 -12.17 6.55
N GLY A 108 -23.74 -10.87 6.83
CA GLY A 108 -23.73 -10.29 8.17
C GLY A 108 -24.99 -10.62 8.97
#